data_AF-K8F631-F1
#
_entry.id   AF-K8F631-F1
#
_cell.length_a   1.000
_cell.length_b   1.000
_cell.length_c   1.000
_cell.angle_alpha   90.00
_cell.angle_beta   90.00
_cell.angle_gamma   90.00
#
_symmetry.space_group_name_H-M   'P 1'
#
loop_
_entity.id
_entity.type
_entity.pdbx_description
1 polymer ?
#
loop_
_entity_poly.entity_id
_entity_poly.type
_entity_poly.pdbx_seq_one_letter_code
_entity_poly.pdbx_strand_id
1 'polypeptide(L)'
;MVNVPKTRRTYCKGCKKHAIQKVTQYKTGKASLYAQGSKTQKLSLSRRKQSLARAIGTKRTHAFNILFYSHDFSILSSAGKRRYDRKQSGYGGQTKPVFHKKAKTTKKIVLKLTCNTCKRSCMHKIKRCKTFEIGGDAKSKGGVHG
;
A
#
# COMPACT_ATOMS: atom_id res chain seq x y z
N MET A 1 -25.30 -2.87 9.95
CA MET A 1 -24.71 -1.95 8.96
C MET A 1 -24.08 -0.77 9.71
N VAL A 2 -22.82 -0.40 9.41
CA VAL A 2 -22.20 0.81 9.99
C VAL A 2 -22.07 1.87 8.90
N ASN A 3 -22.72 3.01 9.10
CA ASN A 3 -22.64 4.17 8.20
C ASN A 3 -21.75 5.25 8.82
N VAL A 4 -20.81 5.80 8.04
CA VAL A 4 -19.94 6.90 8.46
C VAL A 4 -20.06 8.06 7.45
N PRO A 5 -20.22 9.32 7.90
CA PRO A 5 -20.35 10.45 6.99
C PRO A 5 -19.06 10.71 6.19
N LYS A 6 -19.22 11.23 4.97
CA LYS A 6 -18.09 11.60 4.07
C LYS A 6 -17.26 12.76 4.61
N THR A 7 -17.83 13.59 5.47
CA THR A 7 -17.17 14.73 6.12
C THR A 7 -17.44 14.71 7.62
N ARG A 8 -16.45 15.09 8.43
CA ARG A 8 -16.58 15.17 9.89
C ARG A 8 -15.78 16.36 10.42
N ARG A 9 -16.36 17.16 11.31
CA ARG A 9 -15.61 18.15 12.09
C ARG A 9 -14.89 17.46 13.22
N THR A 10 -13.56 17.57 13.25
CA THR A 10 -12.74 16.94 14.29
C THR A 10 -11.42 17.68 14.43
N TYR A 11 -10.80 17.55 15.60
CA TYR A 11 -9.54 18.21 15.91
C TYR A 11 -8.44 17.85 14.90
N CYS A 12 -7.74 18.86 14.39
CA CYS A 12 -6.61 18.69 13.50
C CYS A 12 -5.31 19.03 14.23
N LYS A 13 -4.37 18.07 14.31
CA LYS A 13 -3.04 18.28 14.92
C LYS A 13 -2.19 19.31 14.18
N GLY A 14 -2.40 19.50 12.88
CA GLY A 14 -1.66 20.49 12.08
C GLY A 14 -2.15 21.92 12.33
N CYS A 15 -3.46 22.14 12.30
CA CYS A 15 -4.05 23.47 12.50
C CYS A 15 -4.35 23.81 13.97
N LYS A 16 -4.16 22.86 14.89
CA LYS A 16 -4.49 22.96 16.33
C LYS A 16 -5.93 23.42 16.62
N LYS A 17 -6.85 23.22 15.68
CA LYS A 17 -8.26 23.59 15.79
C LYS A 17 -9.17 22.52 15.21
N HIS A 18 -10.45 22.58 15.56
CA HIS A 18 -11.48 21.76 14.92
C HIS A 18 -11.69 22.25 13.50
N ALA A 19 -11.50 21.35 12.54
CA ALA A 19 -11.68 21.65 11.12
C ALA A 19 -12.53 20.56 10.47
N ILE A 20 -13.15 20.89 9.34
CA ILE A 20 -13.85 19.91 8.52
C ILE A 20 -12.80 19.01 7.86
N GLN A 21 -12.94 17.70 8.07
CA GLN A 21 -12.05 16.69 7.51
C GLN A 21 -12.83 15.78 6.57
N LYS A 22 -12.23 15.46 5.42
CA LYS A 22 -12.74 14.46 4.47
C LYS A 22 -12.44 13.07 5.02
N VAL A 23 -13.46 12.23 5.10
CA VAL A 23 -13.38 10.86 5.60
C VAL A 23 -13.29 9.91 4.41
N THR A 24 -12.23 9.10 4.35
CA THR A 24 -12.11 8.01 3.38
C THR A 24 -11.72 6.71 4.06
N GLN A 25 -12.02 5.57 3.43
CA GLN A 25 -11.53 4.29 3.91
C GLN A 25 -10.04 4.16 3.58
N TYR A 26 -9.22 3.78 4.57
CA TYR A 26 -7.85 3.41 4.30
C TYR A 26 -7.80 2.03 3.62
N LYS A 27 -7.13 1.97 2.48
CA LYS A 27 -6.76 0.72 1.82
C LYS A 27 -5.26 0.53 1.99
N THR A 28 -4.86 -0.64 2.45
CA THR A 28 -3.45 -1.03 2.48
C THR A 28 -2.92 -1.05 1.05
N GLY A 29 -1.82 -0.35 0.81
CA GLY A 29 -1.12 -0.41 -0.48
C GLY A 29 -0.46 -1.77 -0.70
N LYS A 30 0.03 -1.99 -1.92
CA LYS A 30 0.96 -3.09 -2.20
C LYS A 30 2.21 -2.95 -1.31
N ALA A 31 2.80 -4.07 -0.90
CA ALA A 31 4.01 -4.02 -0.07
C ALA A 31 5.12 -3.19 -0.76
N SER A 32 5.85 -2.38 0.00
CA SER A 32 6.86 -1.47 -0.58
C SER A 32 8.00 -2.25 -1.25
N LEU A 33 8.34 -1.76 -2.44
CA LEU A 33 9.47 -2.18 -3.26
C LEU A 33 10.74 -1.38 -2.99
N TYR A 34 10.67 -0.30 -2.21
CA TYR A 34 11.78 0.60 -1.86
C TYR A 34 11.93 0.72 -0.34
N ALA A 35 13.08 0.31 0.20
CA ALA A 35 13.50 0.61 1.56
C ALA A 35 14.18 1.99 1.61
N GLN A 36 13.88 2.77 2.65
CA GLN A 36 14.78 3.83 3.11
C GLN A 36 16.11 3.18 3.50
N GLY A 37 17.18 3.48 2.76
CA GLY A 37 18.53 2.99 3.09
C GLY A 37 19.52 2.83 1.93
N SER A 38 19.18 3.15 0.68
CA SER A 38 20.11 2.94 -0.45
C SER A 38 20.36 4.21 -1.26
N LYS A 39 21.07 5.18 -0.68
CA LYS A 39 21.79 6.20 -1.47
C LYS A 39 23.07 5.61 -2.11
N THR A 40 23.56 4.47 -1.62
CA THR A 40 24.89 3.93 -1.97
C THR A 40 24.92 2.90 -3.11
N GLN A 41 23.78 2.32 -3.52
CA GLN A 41 23.77 1.23 -4.54
C GLN A 41 23.34 1.65 -5.95
N LYS A 42 22.89 2.90 -6.17
CA LYS A 42 22.50 3.34 -7.52
C LYS A 42 23.70 3.56 -8.45
N LEU A 43 24.88 3.88 -7.91
CA LEU A 43 26.10 4.12 -8.71
C LEU A 43 26.79 2.83 -9.21
N SER A 44 26.66 1.69 -8.52
CA SER A 44 27.34 0.45 -8.92
C SER A 44 26.61 -0.30 -10.04
N LEU A 45 25.30 -0.16 -10.13
CA LEU A 45 24.46 -0.77 -11.19
C LEU A 45 24.49 0.02 -12.51
N SER A 46 24.69 1.35 -12.49
CA SER A 46 24.86 2.12 -13.73
C SER A 46 26.18 1.80 -14.43
N ARG A 47 27.26 1.62 -13.65
CA ARG A 47 28.59 1.24 -14.17
C ARG A 47 28.61 -0.16 -14.81
N ARG A 48 27.90 -1.15 -14.23
CA ARG A 48 27.79 -2.51 -14.82
C ARG A 48 26.95 -2.57 -16.09
N LYS A 49 25.92 -1.72 -16.23
CA LYS A 49 25.12 -1.65 -17.48
C LYS A 49 25.89 -1.01 -18.64
N GLN A 50 26.72 -0.01 -18.35
CA GLN A 50 27.57 0.62 -19.36
C GLN A 50 28.72 -0.28 -19.83
N SER A 51 29.28 -1.14 -18.97
CA SER A 51 30.34 -2.07 -19.38
C SER A 51 29.83 -3.21 -20.27
N LEU A 52 28.65 -3.76 -19.97
CA LEU A 52 28.03 -4.81 -20.79
C LEU A 52 27.59 -4.29 -22.17
N ALA A 53 27.02 -3.08 -22.26
CA ALA A 53 26.62 -2.50 -23.54
C ALA A 53 27.81 -2.21 -24.48
N ARG A 54 29.00 -1.93 -23.91
CA ARG A 54 30.24 -1.74 -24.69
C ARG A 54 30.88 -3.04 -25.15
N ALA A 55 30.61 -4.17 -24.48
CA ALA A 55 31.23 -5.45 -24.79
C ALA A 55 30.53 -6.22 -25.93
N ILE A 56 29.24 -5.99 -26.19
CA ILE A 56 28.44 -6.83 -27.11
C ILE A 56 28.30 -6.23 -28.53
N GLY A 57 28.72 -4.97 -28.75
CA GLY A 57 28.86 -4.42 -30.11
C GLY A 57 27.63 -4.53 -31.04
N THR A 58 26.40 -4.64 -30.51
CA THR A 58 25.22 -4.89 -31.34
C THR A 58 24.72 -3.60 -31.98
N LYS A 59 25.02 -3.40 -33.26
CA LYS A 59 24.32 -2.44 -34.11
C LYS A 59 22.87 -2.91 -34.32
N ARG A 60 21.95 -2.27 -33.58
CA ARG A 60 20.68 -1.74 -34.10
C ARG A 60 19.92 -2.59 -35.15
N THR A 61 19.33 -3.72 -34.74
CA THR A 61 18.03 -4.23 -35.28
C THR A 61 17.52 -5.39 -34.41
N HIS A 62 16.72 -5.08 -33.40
CA HIS A 62 15.54 -5.84 -32.95
C HIS A 62 14.93 -5.11 -31.75
N ALA A 63 14.54 -3.86 -32.00
CA ALA A 63 13.85 -3.02 -31.04
C ALA A 63 12.33 -3.28 -31.08
N PHE A 64 11.87 -4.53 -30.99
CA PHE A 64 10.43 -4.84 -30.96
C PHE A 64 10.14 -6.20 -30.30
N ASN A 65 10.70 -6.48 -29.12
CA ASN A 65 9.99 -7.21 -28.04
C ASN A 65 10.72 -7.33 -26.68
N ILE A 66 11.79 -6.57 -26.42
CA ILE A 66 12.48 -6.59 -25.11
C ILE A 66 12.06 -5.36 -24.27
N LEU A 67 10.76 -5.09 -24.20
CA LEU A 67 10.20 -4.11 -23.26
C LEU A 67 9.15 -4.71 -22.31
N PHE A 68 8.75 -5.98 -22.50
CA PHE A 68 7.78 -6.64 -21.63
C PHE A 68 8.37 -7.35 -20.40
N TYR A 69 9.70 -7.45 -20.28
CA TYR A 69 10.33 -8.12 -19.11
C TYR A 69 10.87 -7.15 -18.04
N SER A 70 10.58 -5.85 -18.19
CA SER A 70 11.22 -4.78 -17.39
C SER A 70 10.30 -4.15 -16.34
N HIS A 71 9.03 -4.57 -16.25
CA HIS A 71 8.04 -3.97 -15.35
C HIS A 71 7.92 -4.67 -13.98
N ASP A 72 8.52 -5.85 -13.81
CA ASP A 72 8.40 -6.65 -12.57
C ASP A 72 9.72 -6.84 -11.79
N PHE A 73 10.84 -6.29 -12.28
CA PHE A 73 12.14 -6.41 -11.62
C PHE A 73 12.41 -5.28 -10.62
N SER A 74 11.52 -5.09 -9.65
CA SER A 74 11.72 -4.08 -8.60
C SER A 74 11.18 -4.50 -7.25
N ILE A 75 10.70 -5.74 -7.08
CA ILE A 75 9.86 -6.12 -5.92
C ILE A 75 10.64 -6.26 -4.58
N LEU A 76 11.95 -5.99 -4.57
CA LEU A 76 12.89 -6.68 -3.69
C LEU A 76 13.77 -5.79 -2.79
N SER A 77 13.25 -4.77 -2.10
CA SER A 77 14.15 -3.96 -1.25
C SER A 77 13.79 -3.78 0.22
N SER A 78 12.56 -4.11 0.66
CA SER A 78 12.28 -4.15 2.10
C SER A 78 13.18 -5.21 2.78
N ALA A 79 13.85 -4.83 3.87
CA ALA A 79 14.88 -5.67 4.49
C ALA A 79 14.36 -7.06 4.91
N GLY A 80 13.10 -7.14 5.36
CA GLY A 80 12.44 -8.39 5.70
C GLY A 80 12.20 -9.28 4.48
N LYS A 81 11.74 -8.71 3.36
CA LYS A 81 11.52 -9.46 2.12
C LYS A 81 12.84 -9.95 1.53
N ARG A 82 13.88 -9.12 1.46
CA ARG A 82 15.23 -9.54 1.04
C ARG A 82 15.78 -10.70 1.86
N ARG A 83 15.61 -10.66 3.19
CA ARG A 83 16.00 -11.75 4.08
C ARG A 83 15.18 -13.02 3.82
N TYR A 84 13.87 -12.88 3.59
CA TYR A 84 12.99 -14.00 3.25
C TYR A 84 13.42 -14.66 1.93
N ASP A 85 13.65 -13.87 0.88
CA ASP A 85 13.98 -14.38 -0.45
C ASP A 85 15.34 -15.09 -0.48
N ARG A 86 16.34 -14.55 0.23
CA ARG A 86 17.63 -15.23 0.44
C ARG A 86 17.51 -16.51 1.26
N LYS A 87 16.57 -16.57 2.21
CA LYS A 87 16.33 -17.82 2.97
C LYS A 87 15.60 -18.84 2.10
N GLN A 88 14.73 -18.38 1.20
CA GLN A 88 13.89 -19.22 0.36
C GLN A 88 14.64 -19.81 -0.85
N SER A 89 15.81 -19.30 -1.20
CA SER A 89 16.63 -19.80 -2.31
C SER A 89 17.33 -21.12 -1.97
N GLY A 90 17.45 -22.00 -2.97
CA GLY A 90 18.06 -23.32 -2.83
C GLY A 90 17.04 -24.43 -2.59
N TYR A 91 17.52 -25.61 -2.20
CA TYR A 91 16.68 -26.75 -1.86
C TYR A 91 16.19 -26.64 -0.40
N GLY A 92 15.03 -27.22 -0.08
CA GLY A 92 14.48 -27.21 1.28
C GLY A 92 13.06 -26.65 1.45
N GLY A 93 12.36 -26.36 0.35
CA GLY A 93 10.92 -26.04 0.37
C GLY A 93 10.58 -24.73 1.08
N GLN A 94 9.44 -24.68 1.78
CA GLN A 94 8.92 -23.48 2.42
C GLN A 94 9.64 -23.17 3.74
N THR A 95 10.41 -22.08 3.80
CA THR A 95 11.34 -21.81 4.93
C THR A 95 10.77 -21.02 6.11
N LYS A 96 9.52 -20.55 5.99
CA LYS A 96 8.80 -19.78 7.01
C LYS A 96 7.36 -20.28 7.14
N PRO A 97 6.78 -20.26 8.35
CA PRO A 97 5.44 -20.78 8.58
C PRO A 97 4.39 -19.97 7.82
N VAL A 98 3.52 -20.67 7.09
CA VAL A 98 2.30 -20.10 6.51
C VAL A 98 1.17 -20.32 7.51
N PHE A 99 0.44 -19.25 7.84
CA PHE A 99 -0.65 -19.33 8.81
C PHE A 99 -1.95 -19.80 8.14
N HIS A 100 -2.33 -21.07 8.36
CA HIS A 100 -3.50 -21.69 7.73
C HIS A 100 -4.82 -21.53 8.51
N LYS A 101 -4.79 -21.49 9.86
CA LYS A 101 -6.00 -21.52 10.71
C LYS A 101 -6.59 -20.12 10.96
N LYS A 102 -7.12 -19.46 9.93
CA LYS A 102 -7.73 -18.11 10.04
C LYS A 102 -9.10 -18.16 10.73
N ALA A 103 -9.15 -17.79 12.01
CA ALA A 103 -10.41 -17.73 12.76
C ALA A 103 -11.23 -16.43 12.57
N LYS A 104 -10.58 -15.28 12.30
CA LYS A 104 -11.27 -13.99 12.22
C LYS A 104 -11.74 -13.71 10.80
N THR A 105 -13.07 -13.59 10.63
CA THR A 105 -13.72 -13.33 9.34
C THR A 105 -13.70 -11.84 8.94
N THR A 106 -13.69 -10.91 9.91
CA THR A 106 -13.75 -9.46 9.67
C THR A 106 -12.46 -8.75 10.08
N LYS A 107 -12.19 -7.57 9.50
CA LYS A 107 -11.04 -6.71 9.82
C LYS A 107 -11.51 -5.45 10.58
N LYS A 108 -10.60 -4.79 11.28
CA LYS A 108 -10.86 -3.43 11.81
C LYS A 108 -10.78 -2.45 10.65
N ILE A 109 -11.81 -1.63 10.48
CA ILE A 109 -11.81 -0.60 9.44
C ILE A 109 -11.07 0.61 9.98
N VAL A 110 -10.17 1.16 9.15
CA VAL A 110 -9.42 2.36 9.48
C VAL A 110 -9.88 3.47 8.54
N LEU A 111 -10.27 4.60 9.12
CA LEU A 111 -10.62 5.80 8.40
C LEU A 111 -9.37 6.67 8.24
N LYS A 112 -9.19 7.23 7.05
CA LYS A 112 -8.24 8.30 6.78
C LYS A 112 -9.01 9.62 6.81
N LEU A 113 -8.74 10.43 7.81
CA LEU A 113 -9.32 11.77 7.95
C LEU A 113 -8.32 12.79 7.41
N THR A 114 -8.64 13.39 6.27
CA THR A 114 -7.79 14.40 5.62
C THR A 114 -8.33 15.79 5.91
N CYS A 115 -7.51 16.63 6.54
CA CYS A 115 -7.91 18.00 6.84
C CYS A 115 -8.06 18.84 5.56
N ASN A 116 -9.13 19.64 5.46
CA ASN A 116 -9.31 20.48 4.27
C ASN A 116 -8.29 21.64 4.20
N THR A 117 -7.89 22.20 5.34
CA THR A 117 -6.98 23.36 5.40
C THR A 117 -5.51 22.97 5.24
N CYS A 118 -4.97 22.09 6.10
CA CYS A 118 -3.54 21.72 6.06
C CYS A 118 -3.22 20.44 5.29
N LYS A 119 -4.22 19.74 4.74
CA LYS A 119 -4.10 18.47 4.01
C LYS A 119 -3.43 17.31 4.76
N ARG A 120 -3.05 17.50 6.03
CA ARG A 120 -2.55 16.43 6.90
C ARG A 120 -3.62 15.36 7.08
N SER A 121 -3.19 14.10 6.95
CA SER A 121 -4.04 12.93 7.15
C SER A 121 -3.80 12.34 8.54
N CYS A 122 -4.87 11.94 9.23
CA CYS A 122 -4.78 11.14 10.46
C CYS A 122 -5.59 9.86 10.32
N MET A 123 -5.10 8.77 10.93
CA MET A 123 -5.74 7.45 10.87
C MET A 123 -6.59 7.22 12.12
N HIS A 124 -7.87 6.95 11.94
CA HIS A 124 -8.80 6.66 13.02
C HIS A 124 -9.34 5.22 12.89
N LYS A 125 -9.04 4.37 13.86
CA LYS A 125 -9.41 2.95 13.86
C LYS A 125 -10.79 2.79 14.48
N ILE A 126 -11.70 2.09 13.80
CA ILE A 126 -13.02 1.71 14.33
C ILE A 126 -12.98 0.23 14.77
N LYS A 127 -13.98 -0.18 15.56
CA LYS A 127 -14.27 -1.59 15.84
C LYS A 127 -14.52 -2.39 14.56
N ARG A 128 -14.46 -3.72 14.65
CA ARG A 128 -14.75 -4.62 13.52
C ARG A 128 -16.23 -4.54 13.17
N CYS A 129 -16.54 -4.49 11.88
CA CYS A 129 -17.90 -4.57 11.38
C CYS A 129 -17.92 -5.48 10.14
N LYS A 130 -19.05 -6.16 9.91
CA LYS A 130 -19.24 -7.03 8.73
C LYS A 130 -19.51 -6.21 7.47
N THR A 131 -20.41 -5.23 7.58
CA THR A 131 -20.82 -4.35 6.48
C THR A 131 -20.61 -2.89 6.87
N PHE A 132 -20.00 -2.12 5.98
CA PHE A 132 -19.56 -0.75 6.20
C PHE A 132 -19.77 0.10 4.95
N GLU A 133 -20.39 1.25 5.14
CA GLU A 133 -20.74 2.19 4.09
C GLU A 133 -20.28 3.60 4.47
N ILE A 134 -19.82 4.37 3.48
CA ILE A 134 -19.42 5.77 3.68
C ILE A 134 -20.43 6.68 2.97
N GLY A 135 -21.13 7.48 3.78
CA GLY A 135 -22.13 8.45 3.33
C GLY A 135 -23.37 7.79 2.74
N GLY A 136 -23.86 6.72 3.37
CA GLY A 136 -25.20 6.22 3.13
C GLY A 136 -26.25 7.18 3.71
N ASP A 137 -27.48 7.03 3.24
CA ASP A 137 -28.58 7.91 3.64
C ASP A 137 -28.89 7.79 5.14
N ALA A 138 -29.29 8.91 5.73
CA ALA A 138 -29.76 8.91 7.10
C ALA A 138 -31.06 8.11 7.15
N LYS A 139 -31.14 7.12 8.06
CA LYS A 139 -32.40 6.40 8.29
C LYS A 139 -33.41 7.38 8.89
N SER A 140 -34.53 7.60 8.22
CA SER A 140 -35.66 8.33 8.78
C SER A 140 -36.22 7.57 9.98
N LYS A 141 -36.62 8.29 11.04
CA LYS A 141 -37.37 7.70 12.15
C LYS A 141 -38.85 7.68 11.72
N GLY A 142 -39.38 6.49 11.43
CA GLY A 142 -40.82 6.31 11.17
C GLY A 142 -41.21 5.84 9.77
N GLY A 143 -40.43 4.97 9.12
CA GLY A 143 -40.95 4.22 7.97
C GLY A 143 -41.99 3.22 8.46
N VAL A 144 -43.27 3.52 8.24
CA VAL A 144 -44.36 2.57 8.45
C VAL A 144 -44.08 1.37 7.56
N HIS A 145 -43.81 0.22 8.17
CA HIS A 145 -43.80 -1.06 7.46
C HIS A 145 -45.26 -1.41 7.17
N GLY A 146 -45.69 -1.15 5.94
CA GLY A 146 -46.84 -1.81 5.33
C GLY A 146 -46.39 -3.11 4.67
#